data_AF-A0A9P0P6H9-F1
#
_entry.id   AF-A0A9P0P6H9-F1
#
_cell.length_a   1.000
_cell.length_b   1.000
_cell.length_c   1.000
_cell.angle_alpha   90.00
_cell.angle_beta   90.00
_cell.angle_gamma   90.00
#
_symmetry.space_group_name_H-M   'P 1'
#
loop_
_entity.id
_entity.type
_entity.pdbx_description
1 polymer ?
#
loop_
_entity_poly.entity_id
_entity_poly.type
_entity_poly.pdbx_seq_one_letter_code
_entity_poly.pdbx_strand_id
1 'polypeptide(L)'
;MKMLCSEAKIALQTFLLGFFVFLPIEFGNIYLNCVSLTENAMTISSATAVLCFVVGLLYRGYNFQIGIRAALLGAVFALGFYVRIVAPPNVKIFGSYMCIMAFFHFSEFLFIALIQPKQVSTDSFVINHSPQYVIAAITSWLEFFLECYFFPGMKQVYWLSSVGICICVLGELLRKASMLTARSNFHHLVQCEKSNDHVLVTHGVYAWFRHPSYVGWFYWSVGTQVCNIS
;
A
#
# COMPACT_ATOMS: atom_id res chain seq x y z
N MET A 1 7.25 25.66 7.43
CA MET A 1 7.05 24.23 7.12
C MET A 1 7.18 23.46 8.43
N LYS A 2 6.11 22.85 8.96
CA LYS A 2 6.23 22.02 10.18
C LYS A 2 7.18 20.86 9.86
N MET A 3 8.20 20.64 10.69
CA MET A 3 9.07 19.47 10.57
C MET A 3 8.21 18.20 10.67
N LEU A 4 8.44 17.23 9.77
CA LEU A 4 7.90 15.87 9.90
C LEU A 4 8.25 15.32 11.29
N CYS A 5 7.31 14.61 11.93
CA CYS A 5 7.60 13.87 13.15
C CYS A 5 8.61 12.74 12.89
N SER A 6 9.22 12.22 13.96
CA SER A 6 10.25 11.20 13.86
C SER A 6 9.73 9.93 13.17
N GLU A 7 8.51 9.54 13.51
CA GLU A 7 7.81 8.37 12.98
C GLU A 7 7.62 8.47 11.46
N ALA A 8 7.19 9.64 10.98
CA ALA A 8 7.05 9.91 9.54
C ALA A 8 8.40 9.82 8.82
N LYS A 9 9.47 10.36 9.42
CA LYS A 9 10.82 10.28 8.84
C LYS A 9 11.31 8.85 8.74
N ILE A 10 11.14 8.07 9.80
CA ILE A 10 11.55 6.66 9.83
C ILE A 10 10.79 5.88 8.75
N ALA A 11 9.45 6.00 8.72
CA ALA A 11 8.64 5.31 7.72
C ALA A 11 9.04 5.69 6.29
N LEU A 12 9.23 6.99 6.01
CA LEU A 12 9.64 7.44 4.69
C LEU A 12 11.04 6.90 4.31
N GLN A 13 12.02 7.02 5.21
CA GLN A 13 13.37 6.53 4.97
C GLN A 13 13.41 5.03 4.72
N THR A 14 12.72 4.23 5.52
CA THR A 14 12.75 2.78 5.38
C THR A 14 11.90 2.29 4.21
N PHE A 15 10.79 2.95 3.87
CA PHE A 15 10.05 2.67 2.62
C PHE A 15 10.93 2.89 1.40
N LEU A 16 11.62 4.04 1.33
CA LEU A 16 12.55 4.33 0.24
C LEU A 16 13.74 3.37 0.23
N LEU A 17 14.26 2.96 1.40
CA LEU A 17 15.29 1.92 1.49
C LEU A 17 14.80 0.61 0.85
N GLY A 18 13.62 0.11 1.24
CA GLY A 18 13.04 -1.10 0.67
C GLY A 18 12.83 -0.99 -0.84
N PHE A 19 12.33 0.15 -1.31
CA PHE A 19 12.11 0.40 -2.74
C PHE A 19 13.43 0.45 -3.54
N PHE A 20 14.37 1.28 -3.13
CA PHE A 20 15.61 1.52 -3.89
C PHE A 20 16.65 0.42 -3.76
N VAL A 21 16.59 -0.44 -2.73
CA VAL A 21 17.44 -1.64 -2.65
C VAL A 21 16.99 -2.70 -3.65
N PHE A 22 15.69 -2.84 -3.88
CA PHE A 22 15.13 -3.89 -4.73
C PHE A 22 15.22 -3.55 -6.21
N LEU A 23 15.01 -2.28 -6.59
CA LEU A 23 15.11 -1.83 -7.99
C LEU A 23 16.39 -2.25 -8.74
N PRO A 24 17.63 -2.05 -8.22
CA PRO A 24 18.83 -2.45 -8.94
C PRO A 24 18.99 -3.98 -9.03
N ILE A 25 18.53 -4.72 -8.02
CA ILE A 25 18.53 -6.20 -8.04
C ILE A 25 17.61 -6.69 -9.16
N GLU A 26 16.39 -6.16 -9.19
CA GLU A 26 15.38 -6.47 -10.19
C GLU A 26 15.83 -6.09 -11.60
N PHE A 27 16.40 -4.89 -11.78
CA PHE A 27 16.95 -4.45 -13.07
C PHE A 27 18.13 -5.33 -13.52
N GLY A 28 19.01 -5.70 -12.59
CA GLY A 28 20.10 -6.64 -12.83
C GLY A 28 19.58 -8.00 -13.31
N ASN A 29 18.54 -8.53 -12.68
CA ASN A 29 17.91 -9.79 -13.07
C ASN A 29 17.30 -9.70 -14.49
N ILE A 30 16.67 -8.57 -14.85
CA ILE A 30 16.20 -8.33 -16.23
C ILE A 30 17.38 -8.32 -17.20
N TYR A 31 18.41 -7.54 -16.90
CA TYR A 31 19.57 -7.35 -17.77
C TYR A 31 20.33 -8.66 -18.03
N LEU A 32 20.47 -9.49 -16.99
CA LEU A 32 21.13 -10.81 -17.07
C LEU A 32 20.20 -11.92 -17.60
N ASN A 33 18.95 -11.60 -17.90
CA ASN A 33 17.91 -12.56 -18.28
C ASN A 33 17.66 -13.67 -17.25
N CYS A 34 17.95 -13.40 -15.98
CA CYS A 34 17.61 -14.25 -14.83
C CYS A 34 16.16 -13.98 -14.41
N VAL A 35 15.21 -14.35 -15.27
CA VAL A 35 13.76 -14.11 -15.06
C VAL A 35 13.00 -15.37 -14.62
N SER A 36 13.72 -16.45 -14.34
CA SER A 36 13.18 -17.65 -13.71
C SER A 36 12.51 -17.32 -12.38
N LEU A 37 11.31 -17.88 -12.14
CA LEU A 37 10.59 -17.67 -10.88
C LEU A 37 11.43 -18.14 -9.68
N THR A 38 12.09 -19.28 -9.79
CA THR A 38 12.87 -19.87 -8.69
C THR A 38 14.10 -19.02 -8.36
N GLU A 39 14.82 -18.55 -9.37
CA GLU A 39 15.99 -17.67 -9.19
C GLU A 39 15.57 -16.34 -8.56
N ASN A 40 14.53 -15.70 -9.08
CA ASN A 40 14.02 -14.46 -8.52
C ASN A 40 13.48 -14.64 -7.11
N ALA A 41 12.74 -15.72 -6.83
CA ALA A 41 12.25 -16.01 -5.49
C ALA A 41 13.40 -16.14 -4.49
N MET A 42 14.48 -16.83 -4.85
CA MET A 42 15.68 -16.94 -3.99
C MET A 42 16.38 -15.60 -3.79
N THR A 43 16.58 -14.83 -4.86
CA THR A 43 17.26 -13.52 -4.79
C THR A 43 16.45 -12.51 -3.98
N ILE A 44 15.14 -12.40 -4.24
CA ILE A 44 14.23 -11.46 -3.59
C ILE A 44 14.01 -11.84 -2.11
N SER A 45 13.88 -13.13 -1.78
CA SER A 45 13.78 -13.57 -0.38
C SER A 45 15.07 -13.31 0.40
N SER A 46 16.24 -13.55 -0.21
CA SER A 46 17.53 -13.21 0.38
C SER A 46 17.68 -11.70 0.61
N ALA A 47 17.34 -10.89 -0.39
CA ALA A 47 17.33 -9.43 -0.27
C ALA A 47 16.37 -8.94 0.82
N THR A 48 15.21 -9.59 0.96
CA THR A 48 14.24 -9.30 2.03
C THR A 48 14.82 -9.63 3.41
N ALA A 49 15.47 -10.78 3.57
CA ALA A 49 16.12 -11.14 4.83
C ALA A 49 17.22 -10.13 5.21
N VAL A 50 18.04 -9.70 4.25
CA VAL A 50 19.05 -8.66 4.45
C VAL A 50 18.41 -7.32 4.83
N LEU A 51 17.35 -6.91 4.14
CA LEU A 51 16.61 -5.68 4.47
C LEU A 51 16.08 -5.71 5.90
N CYS A 52 15.45 -6.82 6.31
CA CYS A 52 14.95 -7.01 7.67
C CYS A 52 16.08 -6.92 8.70
N PHE A 53 17.21 -7.54 8.42
CA PHE A 53 18.39 -7.48 9.28
C PHE A 53 18.95 -6.06 9.39
N VAL A 54 19.14 -5.36 8.28
CA VAL A 54 19.63 -3.97 8.24
C VAL A 54 18.71 -3.03 9.03
N VAL A 55 17.39 -3.13 8.84
CA VAL A 55 16.43 -2.32 9.61
C VAL A 55 16.51 -2.65 11.11
N GLY A 56 16.72 -3.92 11.47
CA GLY A 56 16.92 -4.36 12.85
C GLY A 56 18.22 -3.88 13.50
N LEU A 57 19.23 -3.53 12.69
CA LEU A 57 20.45 -2.86 13.17
C LEU A 57 20.24 -1.35 13.36
N LEU A 58 19.50 -0.71 12.45
CA LEU A 58 19.29 0.75 12.45
C LEU A 58 18.30 1.22 13.52
N TYR A 59 17.27 0.43 13.80
CA TYR A 59 16.18 0.82 14.71
C TYR A 59 15.90 -0.27 15.74
N ARG A 60 15.39 0.14 16.91
CA ARG A 60 15.02 -0.75 18.03
C ARG A 60 13.63 -0.41 18.54
N GLY A 61 13.00 -1.38 19.24
CA GLY A 61 11.72 -1.22 19.91
C GLY A 61 10.62 -0.73 18.97
N TYR A 62 9.93 0.34 19.35
CA TYR A 62 8.81 0.91 18.60
C TYR A 62 9.21 1.43 17.20
N ASN A 63 10.37 2.11 17.09
CA ASN A 63 10.87 2.62 15.82
C ASN A 63 11.19 1.50 14.83
N PHE A 64 11.67 0.35 15.31
CA PHE A 64 11.86 -0.85 14.49
C PHE A 64 10.54 -1.33 13.90
N GLN A 65 9.46 -1.34 14.68
CA GLN A 65 8.16 -1.80 14.22
C GLN A 65 7.58 -0.94 13.09
N ILE A 66 7.79 0.38 13.13
CA ILE A 66 7.46 1.30 12.04
C ILE A 66 8.37 1.03 10.85
N GLY A 67 9.69 1.01 11.10
CA GLY A 67 10.72 0.86 10.10
C GLY A 67 10.53 -0.39 9.25
N ILE A 68 10.28 -1.54 9.88
CA ILE A 68 10.15 -2.84 9.20
C ILE A 68 8.89 -2.91 8.33
N ARG A 69 7.74 -2.38 8.80
CA ARG A 69 6.50 -2.35 8.03
C ARG A 69 6.65 -1.49 6.79
N ALA A 70 7.19 -0.28 6.95
CA ALA A 70 7.43 0.61 5.83
C ALA A 70 8.46 0.04 4.84
N ALA A 71 9.54 -0.59 5.33
CA ALA A 71 10.54 -1.24 4.48
C ALA A 71 9.94 -2.37 3.63
N LEU A 72 9.15 -3.25 4.25
CA LEU A 72 8.49 -4.34 3.54
C LEU A 72 7.45 -3.82 2.53
N LEU A 73 6.70 -2.76 2.86
CA LEU A 73 5.81 -2.12 1.89
C LEU A 73 6.59 -1.54 0.70
N GLY A 74 7.74 -0.91 0.94
CA GLY A 74 8.62 -0.43 -0.12
C GLY A 74 9.16 -1.54 -1.02
N ALA A 75 9.56 -2.67 -0.43
CA ALA A 75 9.99 -3.85 -1.17
C ALA A 75 8.86 -4.48 -2.00
N VAL A 76 7.65 -4.61 -1.44
CA VAL A 76 6.47 -5.09 -2.18
C VAL A 76 6.09 -4.14 -3.31
N PHE A 77 6.26 -2.83 -3.11
CA PHE A 77 6.01 -1.82 -4.15
C PHE A 77 6.99 -1.95 -5.33
N ALA A 78 8.28 -2.15 -5.06
CA ALA A 78 9.29 -2.45 -6.09
C ALA A 78 8.97 -3.76 -6.83
N LEU A 79 8.72 -4.83 -6.07
CA LEU A 79 8.38 -6.15 -6.61
C LEU A 79 7.13 -6.09 -7.51
N GLY A 80 6.14 -5.25 -7.17
CA GLY A 80 4.97 -5.02 -8.01
C GLY A 80 5.32 -4.46 -9.40
N PHE A 81 6.25 -3.51 -9.49
CA PHE A 81 6.75 -3.02 -10.79
C PHE A 81 7.48 -4.13 -11.55
N TYR A 82 8.34 -4.87 -10.86
CA TYR A 82 9.07 -5.97 -11.47
C TYR A 82 8.13 -7.02 -12.08
N VAL A 83 7.17 -7.52 -11.29
CA VAL A 83 6.14 -8.47 -11.74
C VAL A 83 5.35 -7.92 -12.93
N ARG A 84 4.97 -6.64 -12.91
CA ARG A 84 4.25 -6.01 -14.02
C ARG A 84 5.03 -6.03 -15.33
N ILE A 85 6.35 -5.94 -15.26
CA ILE A 85 7.23 -5.89 -16.42
C ILE A 85 7.54 -7.31 -16.94
N VAL A 86 8.02 -8.19 -16.06
CA VAL A 86 8.64 -9.47 -16.47
C VAL A 86 7.71 -10.67 -16.44
N ALA A 87 6.63 -10.64 -15.66
CA ALA A 87 5.79 -11.83 -15.47
C ALA A 87 5.07 -12.23 -16.77
N PRO A 88 4.60 -13.48 -16.88
CA PRO A 88 3.76 -13.90 -17.99
C PRO A 88 2.49 -13.03 -18.13
N PRO A 89 1.93 -12.88 -19.34
CA PRO A 89 0.80 -11.97 -19.62
C PRO A 89 -0.37 -12.07 -18.65
N ASN A 90 -0.71 -13.29 -18.20
CA ASN A 90 -1.79 -13.58 -17.26
C ASN A 90 -1.47 -13.19 -15.80
N VAL A 91 -0.21 -12.93 -15.44
CA VAL A 91 0.21 -12.58 -14.07
C VAL A 91 0.59 -11.11 -13.92
N LYS A 92 0.94 -10.42 -15.03
CA LYS A 92 1.42 -9.02 -15.02
C LYS A 92 0.52 -8.06 -14.24
N ILE A 93 -0.79 -8.28 -14.28
CA ILE A 93 -1.78 -7.42 -13.61
C ILE A 93 -1.64 -7.45 -12.08
N PHE A 94 -1.26 -8.60 -11.52
CA PHE A 94 -1.03 -8.75 -10.08
C PHE A 94 0.06 -7.80 -9.56
N GLY A 95 1.06 -7.50 -10.39
CA GLY A 95 2.09 -6.52 -10.05
C GLY A 95 1.52 -5.12 -9.77
N SER A 96 0.55 -4.66 -10.57
CA SER A 96 -0.14 -3.39 -10.34
C SER A 96 -0.97 -3.41 -9.06
N TYR A 97 -1.65 -4.52 -8.77
CA TYR A 97 -2.36 -4.71 -7.50
C TYR A 97 -1.40 -4.63 -6.29
N MET A 98 -0.23 -5.28 -6.35
CA MET A 98 0.79 -5.20 -5.31
C MET A 98 1.24 -3.75 -5.05
N CYS A 99 1.48 -2.98 -6.13
CA CYS A 99 1.82 -1.57 -6.02
C CYS A 99 0.71 -0.77 -5.31
N ILE A 100 -0.55 -0.95 -5.72
CA ILE A 100 -1.70 -0.23 -5.15
C ILE A 100 -1.85 -0.53 -3.65
N MET A 101 -1.77 -1.80 -3.26
CA MET A 101 -1.88 -2.23 -1.86
C MET A 101 -0.74 -1.68 -1.01
N ALA A 102 0.50 -1.83 -1.48
CA ALA A 102 1.67 -1.37 -0.75
C ALA A 102 1.64 0.15 -0.54
N PHE A 103 1.29 0.91 -1.59
CA PHE A 103 1.20 2.35 -1.53
C PHE A 103 0.08 2.80 -0.59
N PHE A 104 -1.12 2.21 -0.67
CA PHE A 104 -2.25 2.56 0.20
C PHE A 104 -1.89 2.45 1.69
N HIS A 105 -1.30 1.33 2.11
CA HIS A 105 -0.95 1.10 3.51
C HIS A 105 0.18 2.04 3.98
N PHE A 106 1.15 2.32 3.12
CA PHE A 106 2.23 3.26 3.45
C PHE A 106 1.71 4.70 3.55
N SER A 107 0.91 5.13 2.57
CA SER A 107 0.37 6.49 2.49
C SER A 107 -0.60 6.79 3.64
N GLU A 108 -1.40 5.81 4.09
CA GLU A 108 -2.25 5.95 5.29
C GLU A 108 -1.42 6.35 6.51
N PHE A 109 -0.37 5.57 6.81
CA PHE A 109 0.51 5.86 7.94
C PHE A 109 1.14 7.25 7.81
N LEU A 110 1.68 7.55 6.62
CA LEU A 110 2.36 8.82 6.38
C LEU A 110 1.42 10.02 6.58
N PHE A 111 0.18 9.94 6.07
CA PHE A 111 -0.77 11.03 6.20
C PHE A 111 -1.25 11.20 7.64
N ILE A 112 -1.45 10.12 8.41
CA ILE A 112 -1.71 10.22 9.86
C ILE A 112 -0.55 10.86 10.59
N ALA A 113 0.68 10.46 10.29
CA ALA A 113 1.87 11.04 10.89
C ALA A 113 1.97 12.56 10.61
N LEU A 114 1.49 13.02 9.44
CA LEU A 114 1.47 14.43 9.08
C LEU A 114 0.37 15.23 9.80
N ILE A 115 -0.84 14.67 9.92
CA ILE A 115 -1.99 15.41 10.46
C ILE A 115 -2.17 15.23 11.97
N GLN A 116 -1.76 14.09 12.52
CA GLN A 116 -1.92 13.68 13.92
C GLN A 116 -0.64 13.00 14.47
N PRO A 117 0.49 13.72 14.52
CA PRO A 117 1.79 13.16 14.94
C PRO A 117 1.81 12.61 16.37
N LYS A 118 0.88 13.04 17.25
CA LYS A 118 0.78 12.56 18.64
C LYS A 118 0.04 11.23 18.78
N GLN A 119 -0.71 10.81 17.75
CA GLN A 119 -1.57 9.63 17.79
C GLN A 119 -1.17 8.56 16.76
N VAL A 120 -0.15 8.84 15.94
CA VAL A 120 0.32 7.87 14.94
C VAL A 120 0.86 6.62 15.64
N SER A 121 0.34 5.46 15.22
CA SER A 121 0.73 4.15 15.73
C SER A 121 1.06 3.19 14.60
N THR A 122 1.57 2.01 14.92
CA THR A 122 1.71 0.93 13.93
C THR A 122 0.37 0.51 13.31
N ASP A 123 -0.75 0.80 13.97
CA ASP A 123 -2.10 0.53 13.44
C ASP A 123 -2.50 1.55 12.37
N SER A 124 -1.82 2.70 12.32
CA SER A 124 -2.02 3.71 11.27
C SER A 124 -1.62 3.23 9.88
N PHE A 125 -0.87 2.12 9.75
CA PHE A 125 -0.66 1.45 8.45
C PHE A 125 -1.92 0.73 7.93
N VAL A 126 -2.90 0.45 8.80
CA VAL A 126 -4.17 -0.21 8.45
C VAL A 126 -3.98 -1.61 7.82
N ILE A 127 -2.85 -2.27 8.08
CA ILE A 127 -2.55 -3.61 7.52
C ILE A 127 -3.49 -4.66 8.13
N ASN A 128 -3.63 -4.65 9.45
CA ASN A 128 -4.47 -5.59 10.20
C ASN A 128 -5.78 -4.92 10.62
N HIS A 129 -6.57 -4.46 9.65
CA HIS A 129 -7.83 -3.78 9.94
C HIS A 129 -8.84 -4.70 10.65
N SER A 130 -9.04 -5.92 10.12
CA SER A 130 -9.85 -6.96 10.76
C SER A 130 -9.52 -8.35 10.19
N PRO A 131 -9.84 -9.44 10.92
CA PRO A 131 -9.72 -10.79 10.37
C PRO A 131 -10.48 -10.98 9.06
N GLN A 132 -11.67 -10.37 8.94
CA GLN A 132 -12.50 -10.44 7.73
C GLN A 132 -11.82 -9.75 6.54
N TYR A 133 -11.15 -8.62 6.78
CA TYR A 133 -10.37 -7.93 5.75
C TYR A 133 -9.22 -8.81 5.23
N VAL A 134 -8.50 -9.48 6.15
CA VAL A 134 -7.40 -10.40 5.79
C VAL A 134 -7.93 -11.59 5.00
N ILE A 135 -9.05 -12.19 5.43
CA ILE A 135 -9.70 -13.29 4.71
C ILE A 135 -10.09 -12.84 3.29
N ALA A 136 -10.75 -11.68 3.15
CA ALA A 136 -11.13 -11.15 1.84
C ALA A 136 -9.92 -10.94 0.92
N ALA A 137 -8.81 -10.42 1.45
CA ALA A 137 -7.57 -10.27 0.68
C ALA A 137 -7.03 -11.63 0.21
N ILE A 138 -6.92 -12.62 1.10
CA ILE A 138 -6.44 -13.96 0.76
C ILE A 138 -7.38 -14.63 -0.26
N THR A 139 -8.70 -14.53 -0.09
CA THR A 139 -9.67 -15.06 -1.03
C THR A 139 -9.50 -14.43 -2.42
N SER A 140 -9.28 -13.11 -2.50
CA SER A 140 -9.03 -12.44 -3.79
C SER A 140 -7.74 -12.91 -4.46
N TRP A 141 -6.71 -13.27 -3.69
CA TRP A 141 -5.47 -13.83 -4.25
C TRP A 141 -5.69 -15.24 -4.78
N LEU A 142 -6.41 -16.07 -4.02
CA LEU A 142 -6.77 -17.42 -4.45
C LEU A 142 -7.61 -17.38 -5.73
N GLU A 143 -8.63 -16.53 -5.77
CA GLU A 143 -9.44 -16.28 -6.97
C GLU A 143 -8.57 -15.89 -8.16
N PHE A 144 -7.70 -14.89 -7.99
CA PHE A 144 -6.81 -14.42 -9.05
C PHE A 144 -5.93 -15.55 -9.59
N PHE A 145 -5.26 -16.33 -8.74
CA PHE A 145 -4.34 -17.39 -9.18
C PHE A 145 -5.06 -18.62 -9.74
N LEU A 146 -6.25 -18.95 -9.22
CA LEU A 146 -7.09 -20.00 -9.80
C LEU A 146 -7.57 -19.61 -11.19
N GLU A 147 -8.05 -18.38 -11.38
CA GLU A 147 -8.45 -17.88 -12.70
C GLU A 147 -7.27 -17.71 -13.64
N CYS A 148 -6.09 -17.31 -13.14
CA CYS A 148 -4.84 -17.32 -13.93
C CYS A 148 -4.52 -18.70 -14.50
N TYR A 149 -4.81 -19.76 -13.75
CA TYR A 149 -4.51 -21.15 -14.12
C TYR A 149 -5.58 -21.73 -15.06
N PHE A 150 -6.86 -21.61 -14.71
CA PHE A 150 -7.97 -22.20 -15.48
C PHE A 150 -8.42 -21.32 -16.65
N PHE A 151 -8.36 -20.00 -16.51
CA PHE A 151 -8.91 -19.03 -17.47
C PHE A 151 -7.91 -17.89 -17.77
N PRO A 152 -6.69 -18.18 -18.24
CA PRO A 152 -5.63 -17.18 -18.40
C PRO A 152 -5.97 -16.01 -19.33
N GLY A 153 -6.92 -16.20 -20.27
CA GLY A 153 -7.42 -15.14 -21.14
C GLY A 153 -8.22 -14.06 -20.41
N MET A 154 -8.88 -14.42 -19.30
CA MET A 154 -9.53 -13.44 -18.42
C MET A 154 -8.54 -12.52 -17.74
N LYS A 155 -7.25 -12.89 -17.68
CA LYS A 155 -6.16 -12.15 -17.02
C LYS A 155 -5.30 -11.30 -17.96
N GLN A 156 -5.80 -11.10 -19.17
CA GLN A 156 -5.11 -10.37 -20.24
C GLN A 156 -5.95 -9.19 -20.77
N VAL A 157 -7.07 -8.86 -20.11
CA VAL A 157 -7.98 -7.78 -20.48
C VAL A 157 -7.48 -6.46 -19.87
N TYR A 158 -6.31 -6.00 -20.33
CA TYR A 158 -5.57 -4.90 -19.69
C TYR A 158 -6.32 -3.55 -19.60
N TRP A 159 -7.27 -3.28 -20.49
CA TRP A 159 -8.04 -2.04 -20.44
C TRP A 159 -8.94 -1.99 -19.19
N LEU A 160 -9.55 -3.11 -18.80
CA LEU A 160 -10.41 -3.20 -17.62
C LEU A 160 -9.55 -3.07 -16.35
N SER A 161 -8.36 -3.69 -16.35
CA SER A 161 -7.39 -3.50 -15.28
C SER A 161 -6.98 -2.03 -15.13
N SER A 162 -6.81 -1.32 -16.25
CA SER A 162 -6.50 0.12 -16.26
C SER A 162 -7.63 0.97 -15.68
N VAL A 163 -8.90 0.60 -15.93
CA VAL A 163 -10.06 1.22 -15.28
C VAL A 163 -10.00 0.99 -13.76
N GLY A 164 -9.72 -0.23 -13.32
CA GLY A 164 -9.53 -0.55 -11.90
C GLY A 164 -8.44 0.30 -11.24
N ILE A 165 -7.27 0.41 -11.89
CA ILE A 165 -6.18 1.27 -11.43
C ILE A 165 -6.63 2.74 -11.33
N CYS A 166 -7.35 3.25 -12.32
CA CYS A 166 -7.87 4.62 -12.30
C CYS A 166 -8.82 4.86 -11.12
N ILE A 167 -9.75 3.93 -10.88
CA ILE A 167 -10.65 3.98 -9.72
C ILE A 167 -9.86 3.97 -8.40
N CYS A 168 -8.84 3.11 -8.28
CA CYS A 168 -7.96 3.08 -7.11
C CYS A 168 -7.25 4.41 -6.88
N VAL A 169 -6.66 5.00 -7.92
CA VAL A 169 -5.96 6.29 -7.82
C VAL A 169 -6.93 7.40 -7.40
N LEU A 170 -8.11 7.48 -8.00
CA LEU A 170 -9.12 8.48 -7.64
C LEU A 170 -9.63 8.29 -6.20
N GLY A 171 -9.90 7.05 -5.79
CA GLY A 171 -10.32 6.72 -4.43
C GLY A 171 -9.25 7.07 -3.40
N GLU A 172 -7.99 6.76 -3.71
CA GLU A 172 -6.82 7.10 -2.90
C GLU A 172 -6.67 8.62 -2.74
N LEU A 173 -6.73 9.37 -3.84
CA LEU A 173 -6.65 10.83 -3.81
C LEU A 173 -7.78 11.44 -2.98
N LEU A 174 -9.02 10.98 -3.15
CA LEU A 174 -10.17 11.46 -2.37
C LEU A 174 -9.99 11.16 -0.87
N ARG A 175 -9.51 9.95 -0.54
CA ARG A 175 -9.24 9.56 0.84
C ARG A 175 -8.17 10.46 1.46
N LYS A 176 -7.04 10.66 0.79
CA LYS A 176 -5.94 11.48 1.30
C LYS A 176 -6.30 12.96 1.38
N ALA A 177 -7.07 13.46 0.42
CA ALA A 177 -7.66 14.80 0.48
C ALA A 177 -8.58 14.97 1.70
N SER A 178 -9.40 13.96 2.03
CA SER A 178 -10.25 14.00 3.22
C SER A 178 -9.44 14.07 4.51
N MET A 179 -8.38 13.26 4.62
CA MET A 179 -7.48 13.27 5.78
C MET A 179 -6.82 14.65 5.95
N LEU A 180 -6.32 15.24 4.86
CA LEU A 180 -5.72 16.58 4.89
C LEU A 180 -6.74 17.70 5.20
N THR A 181 -7.99 17.54 4.77
CA THR A 181 -9.06 18.53 5.00
C THR A 181 -9.54 18.47 6.45
N ALA A 182 -9.76 17.27 7.00
CA ALA A 182 -10.21 17.09 8.39
C ALA A 182 -9.10 17.31 9.42
N ARG A 183 -7.83 17.04 9.06
CA ARG A 183 -6.66 17.17 9.92
C ARG A 183 -6.83 16.43 11.26
N SER A 184 -6.73 17.15 12.38
CA SER A 184 -6.86 16.62 13.73
C SER A 184 -8.25 16.05 14.05
N ASN A 185 -9.27 16.37 13.23
CA ASN A 185 -10.63 15.84 13.36
C ASN A 185 -10.81 14.49 12.65
N PHE A 186 -9.81 14.01 11.91
CA PHE A 186 -9.84 12.68 11.31
C PHE A 186 -9.44 11.64 12.35
N HIS A 187 -10.10 10.48 12.39
CA HIS A 187 -9.67 9.35 13.22
C HIS A 187 -9.94 8.05 12.48
N HIS A 188 -9.04 7.06 12.62
CA HIS A 188 -9.24 5.71 12.07
C HIS A 188 -10.39 5.00 12.77
N LEU A 189 -10.54 5.23 14.07
CA LEU A 189 -11.60 4.69 14.90
C LEU A 189 -12.69 5.74 15.12
N VAL A 190 -13.94 5.32 14.99
CA VAL A 190 -15.10 6.17 15.29
C VAL A 190 -15.04 6.57 16.76
N GLN A 191 -15.09 7.87 17.02
CA GLN A 191 -15.07 8.43 18.37
C GLN A 191 -16.51 8.50 18.91
N CYS A 192 -16.74 7.91 20.08
CA CYS A 192 -18.04 7.96 20.77
C CYS A 192 -18.16 9.17 21.71
N GLU A 193 -17.04 9.82 22.02
CA GLU A 193 -16.97 10.99 22.89
C GLU A 193 -16.41 12.19 22.12
N LYS A 194 -16.98 13.38 22.37
CA LYS A 194 -16.55 14.61 21.71
C LYS A 194 -15.38 15.23 22.48
N SER A 195 -14.22 15.32 21.84
CA SER A 195 -13.10 16.12 22.35
C SER A 195 -13.39 17.62 22.26
N ASN A 196 -12.83 18.41 23.18
CA ASN A 196 -12.96 19.88 23.20
C ASN A 196 -12.42 20.54 21.92
N ASP A 197 -11.42 19.91 21.29
CA ASP A 197 -10.80 20.42 20.05
C ASP A 197 -11.52 19.92 18.78
N HIS A 198 -12.55 19.07 18.91
CA HIS A 198 -13.25 18.47 17.77
C HIS A 198 -14.28 19.44 17.18
N VAL A 199 -14.05 19.84 15.92
CA VAL A 199 -14.91 20.76 15.17
C VAL A 199 -15.50 20.09 13.93
N LEU A 200 -16.70 20.53 13.55
CA LEU A 200 -17.35 20.06 12.33
C LEU A 200 -16.63 20.62 11.09
N VAL A 201 -16.33 19.74 10.14
CA VAL A 201 -15.64 20.08 8.88
C VAL A 201 -16.63 19.97 7.71
N THR A 202 -16.90 21.09 7.03
CA THR A 202 -17.87 21.17 5.91
C THR A 202 -17.30 21.80 4.64
N HIS A 203 -15.98 22.06 4.59
CA HIS A 203 -15.30 22.67 3.44
C HIS A 203 -14.44 21.65 2.68
N GLY A 204 -13.93 22.03 1.51
CA GLY A 204 -13.14 21.13 0.67
C GLY A 204 -13.94 19.91 0.21
N VAL A 205 -13.37 18.71 0.26
CA VAL A 205 -14.06 17.47 -0.13
C VAL A 205 -15.26 17.12 0.76
N TYR A 206 -15.34 17.70 1.98
CA TYR A 206 -16.48 17.55 2.87
C TYR A 206 -17.72 18.37 2.45
N ALA A 207 -17.56 19.30 1.48
CA ALA A 207 -18.70 19.98 0.86
C ALA A 207 -19.43 19.09 -0.16
N TRP A 208 -18.74 18.08 -0.72
CA TRP A 208 -19.29 17.16 -1.70
C TRP A 208 -19.88 15.90 -1.07
N PHE A 209 -19.19 15.36 -0.05
CA PHE A 209 -19.61 14.16 0.65
C PHE A 209 -19.55 14.38 2.16
N ARG A 210 -20.49 13.78 2.91
CA ARG A 210 -20.42 13.78 4.39
C ARG A 210 -19.27 12.91 4.93
N HIS A 211 -18.89 11.87 4.19
CA HIS A 211 -17.83 10.94 4.56
C HIS A 211 -16.86 10.65 3.40
N PRO A 212 -16.11 11.65 2.90
CA PRO A 212 -15.28 11.50 1.70
C PRO A 212 -14.18 10.44 1.86
N SER A 213 -13.67 10.23 3.08
CA SER A 213 -12.70 9.16 3.37
C SER A 213 -13.26 7.75 3.12
N TYR A 214 -14.52 7.52 3.51
CA TYR A 214 -15.20 6.24 3.28
C TYR A 214 -15.57 6.08 1.81
N VAL A 215 -15.98 7.15 1.13
CA VAL A 215 -16.23 7.12 -0.33
C VAL A 215 -14.97 6.75 -1.08
N GLY A 216 -13.85 7.42 -0.77
CA GLY A 216 -12.55 7.11 -1.38
C GLY A 216 -12.11 5.67 -1.14
N TRP A 217 -12.24 5.18 0.10
CA TRP A 217 -11.89 3.81 0.45
C TRP A 217 -12.78 2.77 -0.23
N PHE A 218 -14.09 3.03 -0.30
CA PHE A 218 -15.06 2.15 -0.97
C PHE A 218 -14.74 1.97 -2.44
N TYR A 219 -14.53 3.07 -3.18
CA TYR A 219 -14.17 2.95 -4.59
C TYR A 219 -12.78 2.35 -4.77
N TRP A 220 -11.82 2.68 -3.91
CA TRP A 220 -10.51 2.03 -3.93
C TRP A 220 -10.61 0.51 -3.77
N SER A 221 -11.41 0.00 -2.82
CA SER A 221 -11.54 -1.45 -2.61
C SER A 221 -12.27 -2.17 -3.76
N VAL A 222 -13.24 -1.51 -4.40
CA VAL A 222 -13.84 -2.02 -5.64
C VAL A 222 -12.83 -2.01 -6.77
N GLY A 223 -12.06 -0.93 -6.91
CA GLY A 223 -11.03 -0.77 -7.92
C GLY A 223 -9.94 -1.84 -7.86
N THR A 224 -9.56 -2.30 -6.66
CA THR A 224 -8.56 -3.37 -6.53
C THR A 224 -9.06 -4.70 -7.11
N GLN A 225 -10.36 -5.00 -6.98
CA GLN A 225 -10.96 -6.18 -7.59
C GLN A 225 -11.14 -6.00 -9.10
N VAL A 226 -11.62 -4.85 -9.57
CA VAL A 226 -11.70 -4.56 -11.02
C VAL A 226 -10.31 -4.66 -11.66
N CYS A 227 -9.26 -4.20 -10.97
CA CYS A 227 -7.88 -4.35 -11.41
C CYS A 227 -7.52 -5.83 -11.62
N ASN A 228 -7.97 -6.73 -10.74
CA ASN A 228 -7.63 -8.16 -10.73
C ASN A 228 -8.56 -9.06 -11.56
N ILE A 229 -9.79 -8.64 -11.86
CA ILE A 229 -10.80 -9.40 -12.63
C ILE A 229 -10.48 -9.45 -14.14
N SER A 230 -9.40 -8.77 -14.54
CA SER A 230 -8.97 -8.62 -15.95
C SER A 230 -7.64 -9.27 -16.21
#